data_AF-A0AAD0S863-F1
#
_entry.id   AF-A0AAD0S863-F1
#
_cell.length_a   1.000
_cell.length_b   1.000
_cell.length_c   1.000
_cell.angle_alpha   90.00
_cell.angle_beta   90.00
_cell.angle_gamma   90.00
#
_symmetry.space_group_name_H-M   'P 1'
#
loop_
_entity.id
_entity.type
_entity.pdbx_description
1 polymer ?
#
loop_
_entity_poly.entity_id
_entity_poly.type
_entity_poly.pdbx_seq_one_letter_code
_entity_poly.pdbx_strand_id
1 'polypeptide(L)'
;MVYRSRNGTYSYTAPRSGGNAAVNPGGPSACPAETTPSDYYHTHGAYAPNYDSENFSSDDINYANHFGVDGYVGTPNSAFKECNHITRMVYTLPPVGMIP
;
A
#
# COMPACT_ATOMS: atom_id res chain seq x y z
N MET A 1 6.04 -4.68 -0.36
CA MET A 1 6.69 -3.64 0.46
C MET A 1 7.49 -2.71 -0.42
N VAL A 2 7.54 -1.44 -0.05
CA VAL A 2 8.43 -0.41 -0.60
C VAL A 2 9.51 -0.13 0.43
N TYR A 3 10.75 0.02 -0.02
CA TYR A 3 11.89 0.30 0.84
C TYR A 3 12.81 1.35 0.24
N ARG A 4 13.48 2.08 1.12
CA ARG A 4 14.48 3.08 0.79
C ARG A 4 15.89 2.50 0.95
N SER A 5 16.67 2.57 -0.12
CA SER A 5 18.09 2.21 -0.14
C SER A 5 18.94 3.27 0.55
N ARG A 6 20.17 2.92 0.95
CA ARG A 6 21.09 3.84 1.64
C ARG A 6 21.44 5.12 0.85
N ASN A 7 21.44 5.03 -0.48
CA ASN A 7 21.64 6.16 -1.38
C ASN A 7 20.37 7.03 -1.56
N GLY A 8 19.29 6.70 -0.84
CA GLY A 8 18.04 7.44 -0.86
C GLY A 8 17.05 7.03 -1.95
N THR A 9 17.39 6.09 -2.85
CA THR A 9 16.45 5.62 -3.87
C THR A 9 15.41 4.65 -3.29
N TYR A 10 14.22 4.63 -3.88
CA TYR A 10 13.16 3.70 -3.51
C TYR A 10 13.12 2.50 -4.45
N SER A 11 12.78 1.34 -3.91
CA SER A 11 12.50 0.12 -4.67
C SER A 11 11.46 -0.71 -3.91
N TYR A 12 11.09 -1.87 -4.43
CA TYR A 12 10.02 -2.68 -3.88
C TYR A 12 10.35 -4.17 -3.91
N THR A 13 9.80 -4.90 -2.95
CA THR A 13 9.88 -6.37 -2.92
C THR A 13 9.09 -6.96 -4.09
N ALA A 14 9.49 -8.13 -4.59
CA ALA A 14 8.79 -8.81 -5.67
C ALA A 14 7.26 -8.85 -5.45
N PRO A 15 6.44 -8.50 -6.46
CA PRO A 15 4.98 -8.56 -6.34
C PRO A 15 4.50 -9.98 -6.00
N ARG A 16 3.45 -10.06 -5.19
CA ARG A 16 2.82 -11.33 -4.78
C ARG A 16 1.37 -11.31 -5.25
N SER A 17 0.92 -12.42 -5.83
CA SER A 17 -0.49 -12.58 -6.19
C SER A 17 -1.32 -12.84 -4.93
N GLY A 18 -2.39 -12.07 -4.76
CA GLY A 18 -3.40 -12.29 -3.73
C GLY A 18 -4.50 -13.24 -4.18
N GLY A 19 -5.38 -13.60 -3.23
CA GLY A 19 -6.65 -14.23 -3.53
C GLY A 19 -7.74 -13.20 -3.82
N ASN A 20 -9.00 -13.66 -3.80
CA ASN A 20 -10.17 -12.80 -3.99
C ASN A 20 -10.35 -11.77 -2.86
N ALA A 21 -9.92 -12.09 -1.65
CA ALA A 21 -10.19 -11.28 -0.45
C ALA A 21 -8.95 -10.58 0.11
N ALA A 22 -7.76 -11.14 -0.10
CA ALA A 22 -6.56 -10.67 0.57
C ALA A 22 -5.28 -11.04 -0.17
N VAL A 23 -4.23 -10.25 0.10
CA VAL A 23 -2.83 -10.58 -0.18
C VAL A 23 -2.04 -10.40 1.10
N ASN A 24 -0.99 -11.20 1.31
CA ASN A 24 0.02 -10.90 2.32
C ASN A 24 1.19 -10.20 1.62
N PRO A 25 1.36 -8.87 1.76
CA PRO A 25 2.42 -8.10 1.09
C PRO A 25 3.82 -8.31 1.70
N GLY A 26 3.94 -9.17 2.72
CA GLY A 26 5.13 -9.34 3.54
C GLY A 26 5.03 -8.52 4.82
N GLY A 27 6.17 -8.02 5.29
CA GLY A 27 6.30 -7.07 6.38
C GLY A 27 7.66 -6.37 6.26
N PRO A 28 8.03 -5.50 7.21
CA PRO A 28 9.36 -4.87 7.27
C PRO A 28 10.53 -5.84 7.07
N SER A 29 10.41 -7.07 7.61
CA SER A 29 11.43 -8.12 7.47
C SER A 29 11.57 -8.71 6.07
N ALA A 30 10.65 -8.41 5.15
CA ALA A 30 10.75 -8.81 3.74
C ALA A 30 11.62 -7.85 2.92
N CYS A 31 11.94 -6.67 3.45
CA CYS A 31 12.82 -5.71 2.79
C CYS A 31 14.28 -6.21 2.84
N PRO A 32 15.10 -5.94 1.81
CA PRO A 32 16.51 -6.32 1.82
C PRO A 32 17.28 -5.74 3.01
N ALA A 33 18.33 -6.44 3.45
CA ALA A 33 19.22 -5.94 4.50
C ALA A 33 19.78 -4.56 4.14
N GLU A 34 20.06 -3.74 5.16
CA GLU A 34 20.57 -2.37 5.00
C GLU A 34 19.64 -1.42 4.21
N THR A 35 18.34 -1.70 4.20
CA THR A 35 17.30 -0.81 3.66
C THR A 35 16.31 -0.42 4.77
N THR A 36 15.59 0.68 4.56
CA THR A 36 14.54 1.14 5.47
C THR A 36 13.18 0.84 4.84
N PRO A 37 12.34 -0.01 5.46
CA PRO A 37 10.94 -0.16 5.09
C PRO A 37 10.25 1.20 5.14
N SER A 38 9.54 1.57 4.07
CA SER A 38 8.91 2.88 3.93
C SER A 38 7.39 2.73 3.92
N ASP A 39 6.90 1.88 3.00
CA ASP A 39 5.47 1.78 2.71
C ASP A 39 5.09 0.35 2.35
N TYR A 40 3.79 0.09 2.26
CA TYR A 40 3.28 -1.04 1.50
C TYR A 40 2.28 -0.56 0.46
N TYR A 41 2.16 -1.36 -0.60
CA TYR A 41 1.24 -1.10 -1.70
C TYR A 41 0.54 -2.38 -2.10
N HIS A 42 -0.76 -2.29 -2.38
CA HIS A 42 -1.55 -3.35 -2.98
C HIS A 42 -2.58 -2.80 -3.96
N THR A 43 -3.26 -3.71 -4.65
CA THR A 43 -4.34 -3.38 -5.58
C THR A 43 -5.60 -4.15 -5.26
N HIS A 44 -6.75 -3.52 -5.52
CA HIS A 44 -8.03 -4.17 -5.64
C HIS A 44 -8.29 -4.42 -7.13
N GLY A 45 -8.26 -5.68 -7.54
CA GLY A 45 -8.22 -6.05 -8.96
C GLY A 45 -9.55 -5.90 -9.70
N ALA A 46 -10.68 -5.95 -8.99
CA ALA A 46 -12.02 -5.83 -9.56
C ALA A 46 -13.06 -5.46 -8.49
N TYR A 47 -14.23 -5.02 -8.95
CA TYR A 47 -15.42 -4.92 -8.11
C TYR A 47 -15.87 -6.31 -7.65
N ALA A 48 -16.16 -6.45 -6.36
CA ALA A 48 -16.72 -7.67 -5.81
C ALA A 48 -17.92 -7.32 -4.91
N PRO A 49 -19.10 -7.96 -5.07
CA PRO A 49 -20.35 -7.55 -4.39
C PRO A 49 -20.29 -7.48 -2.86
N ASN A 50 -19.37 -8.25 -2.26
CA ASN A 50 -19.23 -8.36 -0.80
C ASN A 50 -18.09 -7.50 -0.23
N TYR A 51 -17.45 -6.67 -1.05
CA TYR A 51 -16.28 -5.89 -0.66
C TYR A 51 -16.44 -4.42 -1.07
N ASP A 52 -15.93 -3.53 -0.23
CA ASP A 52 -15.69 -2.15 -0.63
C ASP A 52 -14.39 -2.09 -1.44
N SER A 53 -14.49 -2.38 -2.74
CA SER A 53 -13.34 -2.42 -3.64
C SER A 53 -12.66 -1.05 -3.82
N GLU A 54 -13.28 0.04 -3.37
CA GLU A 54 -12.82 1.41 -3.63
C GLU A 54 -12.18 2.09 -2.42
N ASN A 55 -12.18 1.44 -1.25
CA ASN A 55 -11.58 1.98 -0.04
C ASN A 55 -10.68 0.95 0.65
N PHE A 56 -9.77 1.42 1.48
CA PHE A 56 -9.02 0.55 2.37
C PHE A 56 -9.98 -0.24 3.27
N SER A 57 -9.73 -1.52 3.43
CA SER A 57 -10.38 -2.33 4.45
C SER A 57 -9.81 -2.00 5.84
N SER A 58 -10.50 -2.44 6.89
CA SER A 58 -9.97 -2.36 8.25
C SER A 58 -8.67 -3.15 8.41
N ASP A 59 -8.51 -4.26 7.69
CA ASP A 59 -7.30 -5.08 7.75
C ASP A 59 -6.10 -4.38 7.12
N ASP A 60 -6.31 -3.64 6.02
CA ASP A 60 -5.26 -2.83 5.39
C ASP A 60 -4.79 -1.72 6.33
N ILE A 61 -5.72 -1.00 6.97
CA ILE A 61 -5.42 0.07 7.93
C ILE A 61 -4.69 -0.51 9.16
N ASN A 62 -5.15 -1.66 9.66
CA ASN A 62 -4.51 -2.34 10.78
C ASN A 62 -3.08 -2.79 10.43
N TYR A 63 -2.85 -3.29 9.21
CA TYR A 63 -1.53 -3.65 8.71
C TYR A 63 -0.60 -2.42 8.69
N ALA A 64 -1.04 -1.30 8.12
CA ALA A 64 -0.28 -0.05 8.06
C ALA A 64 0.16 0.40 9.46
N ASN A 65 -0.80 0.40 10.38
CA ASN A 65 -0.61 0.83 11.77
C ASN A 65 0.27 -0.12 12.57
N HIS A 66 0.14 -1.43 12.36
CA HIS A 66 0.92 -2.45 13.05
C HIS A 66 2.40 -2.35 12.69
N PHE A 67 2.71 -2.16 11.40
CA PHE A 67 4.09 -2.08 10.93
C PHE A 67 4.68 -0.68 10.93
N GLY A 68 3.87 0.36 11.19
CA GLY A 68 4.32 1.75 11.23
C GLY A 68 4.82 2.23 9.86
N VAL A 69 4.08 1.90 8.80
CA VAL A 69 4.38 2.26 7.41
C VAL A 69 3.11 2.76 6.73
N ASP A 70 3.23 3.72 5.82
CA ASP A 70 2.07 4.18 5.06
C ASP A 70 1.59 3.10 4.09
N GLY A 71 0.27 3.10 3.83
CA GLY A 71 -0.37 2.18 2.91
C GLY A 71 -0.80 2.88 1.65
N TYR A 72 -0.60 2.24 0.50
CA TYR A 72 -1.10 2.73 -0.78
C TYR A 72 -1.98 1.67 -1.44
N VAL A 73 -3.12 2.09 -1.99
CA VAL A 73 -4.02 1.18 -2.72
C VAL A 73 -4.39 1.75 -4.09
N GLY A 74 -4.25 0.91 -5.12
CA GLY A 74 -4.85 1.13 -6.44
C GLY A 74 -6.20 0.42 -6.53
N THR A 75 -7.22 1.12 -7.00
CA THR A 75 -8.62 0.64 -7.00
C THR A 75 -9.19 0.48 -8.42
N PRO A 76 -10.28 -0.28 -8.61
CA PRO A 76 -10.90 -0.49 -9.92
C PRO A 76 -11.34 0.79 -10.64
N ASN A 77 -11.78 1.83 -9.93
CA ASN A 77 -12.12 3.12 -10.54
C ASN A 77 -10.90 3.98 -10.92
N SER A 78 -9.69 3.43 -10.83
CA SER A 78 -8.42 4.12 -11.05
C SER A 78 -8.06 5.19 -10.00
N ALA A 79 -8.75 5.23 -8.86
CA ALA A 79 -8.30 6.01 -7.72
C ALA A 79 -7.05 5.36 -7.12
N PHE A 80 -6.11 6.23 -6.74
CA PHE A 80 -4.94 5.90 -5.96
C PHE A 80 -5.07 6.58 -4.61
N LYS A 81 -4.95 5.83 -3.52
CA LYS A 81 -5.19 6.34 -2.17
C LYS A 81 -4.01 6.05 -1.26
N GLU A 82 -3.79 6.93 -0.29
CA GLU A 82 -2.83 6.79 0.80
C GLU A 82 -3.57 6.60 2.12
N CYS A 83 -3.10 5.68 2.95
CA CYS A 83 -3.42 5.56 4.36
C CYS A 83 -2.18 5.98 5.16
N ASN A 84 -2.25 7.15 5.79
CA ASN A 84 -1.15 7.67 6.59
C ASN A 84 -1.17 7.04 8.00
N HIS A 85 -0.13 6.28 8.35
CA HIS A 85 -0.09 5.54 9.61
C HIS A 85 0.15 6.43 10.84
N ILE A 86 0.61 7.67 10.65
CA ILE A 86 0.82 8.63 11.74
C ILE A 86 -0.50 9.32 12.08
N THR A 87 -1.18 9.89 11.09
CA THR A 87 -2.43 10.64 11.29
C THR A 87 -3.66 9.75 11.34
N ARG A 88 -3.55 8.49 10.89
CA ARG A 88 -4.67 7.53 10.74
C ARG A 88 -5.74 8.01 9.77
N MET A 89 -5.34 8.85 8.82
CA MET A 89 -6.21 9.39 7.79
C MET A 89 -5.98 8.71 6.44
N VAL A 90 -7.05 8.63 5.66
CA VAL A 90 -7.01 8.16 4.27
C VAL A 90 -7.21 9.35 3.33
N TYR A 91 -6.38 9.44 2.31
CA TYR A 91 -6.41 10.49 1.28
C TYR A 91 -6.53 9.86 -0.10
N THR A 92 -7.40 10.43 -0.95
CA THR A 92 -7.35 10.14 -2.39
C THR A 92 -6.30 11.04 -3.02
N LEU A 93 -5.32 10.45 -3.68
CA LEU A 93 -4.25 11.16 -4.35
C LEU A 93 -4.69 11.59 -5.75
N PRO A 94 -4.19 12.75 -6.23
CA PRO A 94 -4.44 13.15 -7.61
C PRO A 94 -3.83 12.13 -8.58
N PRO A 95 -4.34 12.04 -9.81
CA PRO A 95 -3.75 11.21 -10.85
C PRO A 95 -2.26 11.54 -11.04
N VAL A 96 -1.43 10.51 -11.14
CA VAL A 96 0.01 10.65 -11.38
C VAL A 96 0.23 11.43 -12.69
N GLY A 97 0.86 12.60 -12.60
CA GLY A 97 1.11 13.49 -13.74
C GLY A 97 0.39 14.85 -13.71
N MET A 98 -0.50 15.08 -12.75
CA MET A 98 -1.02 16.42 -12.46
C MET A 98 -0.23 17.07 -11.33
N ILE A 99 0.84 17.78 -11.68
CA ILE A 99 1.44 18.81 -10.82
C ILE A 99 0.65 20.11 -11.11
N PRO A 100 0.19 20.88 -10.11
CA PRO A 100 -0.36 22.21 -10.37
C PRO A 100 0.67 23.14 -11.04
#